data_AF-A0A838RHK5-F1
#
_entry.id   AF-A0A838RHK5-F1
#
_cell.length_a   1.000
_cell.length_b   1.000
_cell.length_c   1.000
_cell.angle_alpha   90.00
_cell.angle_beta   90.00
_cell.angle_gamma   90.00
#
_symmetry.space_group_name_H-M   'P 1'
#
loop_
_entity.id
_entity.type
_entity.pdbx_description
1 polymer ?
#
loop_
_entity_poly.entity_id
_entity_poly.type
_entity_poly.pdbx_seq_one_letter_code
_entity_poly.pdbx_strand_id
1 'polypeptide(L)'
;MDIEILQRQFNKIGALLKVDVAPKEEGWRFPMQRSRRVADFLLDVREVHGRETFLLTVHEEALDTEFLPIDVRPHERHLLLLARTQTKQKFLCGHDERHWFVAPVPEARSVTTVADAMDALKPQAVVTSQREHGVKGKNWNRRHNEGFIRQGEWFFLPRPRFHPDNELMILHNEPIRRSGGSPHMVEWLYRSGGTTVYVCNQHPNGLTEPQYQAVIRQNPKATKWAWRVMQRNPQVYAMGKIRHRDHATVKLLYWHLVVMSGETRSGNVVFLD
;
A
#
# COMPACT_ATOMS: atom_id res chain seq x y z
N MET A 1 28.17 -10.24 -0.16
CA MET A 1 27.53 -8.91 -0.23
C MET A 1 28.54 -7.83 0.11
N ASP A 2 28.71 -6.79 -0.72
CA ASP A 2 29.52 -5.61 -0.37
C ASP A 2 28.62 -4.53 0.26
N ILE A 3 28.64 -4.49 1.59
CA ILE A 3 27.78 -3.60 2.38
C ILE A 3 28.12 -2.12 2.12
N GLU A 4 29.41 -1.79 1.96
CA GLU A 4 29.84 -0.41 1.73
C GLU A 4 29.38 0.11 0.37
N ILE A 5 29.47 -0.72 -0.68
CA ILE A 5 28.91 -0.37 -1.99
C ILE A 5 27.41 -0.10 -1.86
N LEU A 6 26.66 -1.00 -1.20
CA LEU A 6 25.22 -0.86 -1.09
C LEU A 6 24.82 0.41 -0.31
N GLN A 7 25.47 0.67 0.83
CA GLN A 7 25.27 1.88 1.62
C GLN A 7 25.58 3.15 0.81
N ARG A 8 26.65 3.16 0.01
CA ARG A 8 26.96 4.28 -0.88
C ARG A 8 25.84 4.55 -1.87
N GLN A 9 25.17 3.52 -2.40
CA GLN A 9 24.05 3.73 -3.35
C GLN A 9 22.80 4.31 -2.67
N PHE A 10 22.48 3.90 -1.44
CA PHE A 10 21.42 4.55 -0.65
C PHE A 10 21.77 5.99 -0.27
N ASN A 11 23.03 6.26 0.08
CA ASN A 11 23.48 7.62 0.38
C ASN A 11 23.32 8.56 -0.83
N LYS A 12 23.47 8.07 -2.07
CA LYS A 12 23.25 8.87 -3.29
C LYS A 12 21.83 9.41 -3.42
N ILE A 13 20.82 8.68 -2.93
CA ILE A 13 19.43 9.17 -2.91
C ILE A 13 19.14 10.01 -1.67
N GLY A 14 20.11 10.15 -0.76
CA GLY A 14 19.99 10.85 0.52
C GLY A 14 19.48 9.96 1.67
N ALA A 15 19.42 8.64 1.48
CA ALA A 15 18.93 7.68 2.46
C ALA A 15 20.07 7.03 3.24
N LEU A 16 19.80 6.67 4.49
CA LEU A 16 20.68 5.81 5.28
C LEU A 16 20.26 4.35 5.13
N LEU A 17 21.24 3.46 5.01
CA LEU A 17 21.03 2.00 5.05
C LEU A 17 21.84 1.41 6.20
N LYS A 18 21.15 0.68 7.07
CA LYS A 18 21.76 -0.21 8.05
C LYS A 18 21.56 -1.65 7.62
N VAL A 19 22.62 -2.43 7.65
CA VAL A 19 22.60 -3.87 7.36
C VAL A 19 22.90 -4.62 8.66
N ASP A 20 21.97 -5.47 9.09
CA ASP A 20 22.11 -6.33 10.26
C ASP A 20 22.10 -7.80 9.82
N VAL A 21 22.86 -8.65 10.51
CA VAL A 21 22.84 -10.11 10.30
C VAL A 21 22.11 -10.76 11.46
N ALA A 22 21.07 -11.52 11.16
CA ALA A 22 20.29 -12.24 12.15
C ALA A 22 20.88 -13.64 12.41
N PRO A 23 21.08 -14.03 13.68
CA PRO A 23 21.59 -15.35 14.03
C PRO A 23 20.54 -16.45 13.82
N LYS A 24 21.01 -17.69 13.71
CA LYS A 24 20.22 -18.92 13.44
C LYS A 24 19.07 -19.26 14.40
N GLU A 25 18.91 -18.59 15.53
CA GLU A 25 18.13 -19.15 16.65
C GLU A 25 16.62 -19.31 16.40
N GLU A 26 16.09 -20.45 16.90
CA GLU A 26 14.68 -20.82 17.00
C GLU A 26 13.89 -19.83 17.88
N GLY A 27 13.66 -18.62 17.39
CA GLY A 27 12.94 -17.59 18.15
C GLY A 27 12.87 -16.24 17.44
N TRP A 28 13.80 -15.97 16.53
CA TRP A 28 13.80 -14.74 15.74
C TRP A 28 12.78 -14.82 14.60
N ARG A 29 11.51 -14.59 14.94
CA ARG A 29 10.42 -14.54 13.97
C ARG A 29 10.34 -13.15 13.38
N PHE A 30 10.70 -12.99 12.10
CA PHE A 30 10.19 -11.86 11.33
C PHE A 30 8.66 -11.80 11.46
N PRO A 31 8.04 -10.61 11.57
CA PRO A 31 6.59 -10.50 11.57
C PRO A 31 6.03 -11.26 10.37
N MET A 32 5.20 -12.25 10.69
CA MET A 32 4.70 -13.28 9.80
C MET A 32 3.89 -12.66 8.65
N GLN A 33 4.52 -12.34 7.52
CA GLN A 33 3.80 -12.40 6.24
C GLN A 33 3.45 -13.88 6.03
N ARG A 34 2.15 -14.15 5.82
CA ARG A 34 1.49 -15.48 5.83
C ARG A 34 1.97 -16.44 4.74
N SER A 35 3.25 -16.78 4.71
CA SER A 35 3.81 -17.85 3.88
C SER A 35 4.88 -18.58 4.67
N ARG A 36 4.78 -19.90 4.70
CA ARG A 36 5.79 -20.81 5.26
C ARG A 36 7.09 -20.69 4.46
N ARG A 37 7.97 -19.79 4.88
CA ARG A 37 9.44 -19.76 4.70
C ARG A 37 9.93 -18.64 5.63
N VAL A 38 10.97 -18.88 6.41
CA VAL A 38 11.74 -17.77 6.98
C VAL A 38 12.21 -16.97 5.77
N ALA A 39 11.79 -15.70 5.65
CA ALA A 39 12.27 -14.88 4.57
C ALA A 39 13.79 -14.75 4.74
N ASP A 40 14.56 -15.05 3.69
CA ASP A 40 16.04 -15.00 3.67
C ASP A 40 16.57 -13.63 4.13
N PHE A 41 15.74 -12.59 3.99
CA PHE A 41 15.98 -11.24 4.50
C PHE A 41 14.66 -10.50 4.78
N LEU A 42 14.77 -9.40 5.52
CA LEU A 42 13.75 -8.36 5.66
C LEU A 42 14.34 -7.03 5.20
N LEU A 43 13.57 -6.29 4.40
CA LEU A 43 13.85 -4.90 4.07
C LEU A 43 12.68 -4.04 4.52
N ASP A 44 12.96 -3.04 5.36
CA ASP A 44 11.96 -2.18 5.98
C ASP A 44 12.52 -0.77 6.17
N VAL A 45 11.66 0.19 6.52
CA VAL A 45 12.05 1.55 6.94
C VAL A 45 11.69 1.72 8.40
N ARG A 46 12.67 2.13 9.22
CA ARG A 46 12.47 2.36 10.65
C ARG A 46 13.11 3.65 11.10
N GLU A 47 12.55 4.24 12.15
CA GLU A 47 13.21 5.34 12.84
C GLU A 47 14.34 4.79 13.73
N VAL A 48 15.56 5.24 13.46
CA VAL A 48 16.77 4.90 14.21
C VAL A 48 17.42 6.22 14.62
N HIS A 49 17.49 6.47 15.94
CA HIS A 49 18.01 7.72 16.51
C HIS A 49 17.35 8.99 15.93
N GLY A 50 16.02 8.99 15.78
CA GLY A 50 15.27 10.14 15.25
C GLY A 50 15.39 10.34 13.74
N ARG A 51 15.92 9.35 13.00
CA ARG A 51 16.03 9.39 11.53
C ARG A 51 15.50 8.12 10.91
N GLU A 52 14.64 8.27 9.91
CA GLU A 52 14.24 7.15 9.07
C GLU A 52 15.44 6.55 8.33
N THR A 53 15.59 5.24 8.48
CA THR A 53 16.72 4.47 7.99
C THR A 53 16.17 3.19 7.36
N PHE A 54 16.66 2.86 6.17
CA PHE A 54 16.40 1.55 5.59
C PHE A 54 17.14 0.50 6.41
N LEU A 55 16.42 -0.51 6.87
CA LEU A 55 16.96 -1.63 7.61
C LEU A 55 16.87 -2.88 6.74
N LEU A 56 18.04 -3.37 6.33
CA LEU A 56 18.17 -4.66 5.67
C LEU A 56 18.69 -5.67 6.69
N THR A 57 17.84 -6.61 7.10
CA THR A 57 18.28 -7.72 7.93
C THR A 57 18.40 -8.97 7.08
N VAL A 58 19.57 -9.59 7.05
CA VAL A 58 19.82 -10.83 6.29
C VAL A 58 20.04 -11.97 7.28
N HIS A 59 19.45 -13.13 7.01
CA HIS A 59 19.72 -14.32 7.82
C HIS A 59 21.15 -14.82 7.58
N GLU A 60 21.83 -15.33 8.60
CA GLU A 60 23.22 -15.83 8.47
C GLU A 60 23.39 -16.89 7.37
N GLU A 61 22.37 -17.71 7.13
CA GLU A 61 22.38 -18.76 6.09
C GLU A 61 22.13 -18.21 4.68
N ALA A 62 21.77 -16.93 4.55
CA ALA A 62 21.45 -16.26 3.30
C ALA A 62 22.42 -15.11 2.96
N LEU A 63 23.62 -15.11 3.55
CA LEU A 63 24.66 -14.09 3.31
C LEU A 63 25.20 -14.08 1.87
N ASP A 64 24.96 -15.15 1.12
CA ASP A 64 25.22 -15.26 -0.31
C ASP A 64 24.20 -14.47 -1.17
N THR A 65 23.09 -14.01 -0.58
CA THR A 65 22.10 -13.17 -1.25
C THR A 65 22.76 -11.92 -1.82
N GLU A 66 22.59 -11.73 -3.12
CA GLU A 66 23.13 -10.58 -3.84
C GLU A 66 22.09 -9.45 -3.85
N PHE A 67 22.47 -8.28 -3.32
CA PHE A 67 21.67 -7.07 -3.36
C PHE A 67 22.26 -6.08 -4.36
N LEU A 68 21.54 -5.85 -5.46
CA LEU A 68 21.98 -5.05 -6.59
C LEU A 68 21.09 -3.83 -6.79
N PRO A 69 21.62 -2.61 -6.61
CA PRO A 69 20.96 -1.39 -7.07
C PRO A 69 20.94 -1.36 -8.61
N ILE A 70 19.77 -1.56 -9.21
CA ILE A 70 19.62 -1.63 -10.68
C ILE A 70 19.54 -0.21 -11.28
N ASP A 71 18.77 0.67 -10.66
CA ASP A 71 18.57 2.04 -11.11
C ASP A 71 18.54 2.97 -9.90
N VAL A 72 19.37 4.01 -9.91
CA VAL A 72 19.53 4.96 -8.80
C VAL A 72 19.25 6.36 -9.33
N ARG A 73 18.25 7.03 -8.77
CA ARG A 73 17.78 8.35 -9.17
C ARG A 73 17.92 9.36 -8.03
N PRO A 74 19.12 9.96 -7.82
CA PRO A 74 19.37 10.91 -6.74
C PRO A 74 18.37 12.07 -6.68
N HIS A 75 18.11 12.71 -7.82
CA HIS A 75 17.19 13.86 -7.90
C HIS A 75 15.74 13.51 -7.59
N GLU A 76 15.34 12.27 -7.86
CA GLU A 76 14.01 11.78 -7.52
C GLU A 76 13.97 11.18 -6.11
N ARG A 77 15.13 10.93 -5.50
CA ARG A 77 15.31 10.22 -4.22
C ARG A 77 14.71 8.81 -4.24
N HIS A 78 14.92 8.09 -5.36
CA HIS A 78 14.44 6.72 -5.55
C HIS A 78 15.55 5.80 -6.05
N LEU A 79 15.48 4.53 -5.65
CA LEU A 79 16.38 3.46 -6.06
C LEU A 79 15.58 2.18 -6.26
N LEU A 80 15.86 1.47 -7.36
CA LEU A 80 15.35 0.13 -7.61
C LEU A 80 16.38 -0.90 -7.14
N LEU A 81 16.03 -1.71 -6.16
CA LEU A 81 16.87 -2.76 -5.58
C LEU A 81 16.43 -4.13 -6.08
N LEU A 82 17.37 -4.98 -6.49
CA LEU A 82 17.17 -6.40 -6.74
C LEU A 82 17.82 -7.20 -5.61
N ALA A 83 17.02 -8.07 -4.98
CA ALA A 83 17.51 -9.14 -4.14
C ALA A 83 17.51 -10.44 -4.97
N ARG A 84 18.68 -11.06 -5.12
CA ARG A 84 18.83 -12.34 -5.80
C ARG A 84 19.04 -13.43 -4.75
N THR A 85 17.95 -14.08 -4.35
CA THR A 85 17.95 -15.30 -3.55
C THR A 85 17.77 -16.51 -4.50
N GLN A 86 17.05 -17.56 -4.07
CA GLN A 86 16.49 -18.58 -4.98
C GLN A 86 15.54 -17.96 -6.03
N THR A 87 14.96 -16.79 -5.74
CA THR A 87 14.10 -16.04 -6.65
C THR A 87 14.61 -14.60 -6.82
N LYS A 88 14.22 -13.94 -7.91
CA LYS A 88 14.58 -12.54 -8.16
C LYS A 88 13.46 -11.63 -7.67
N GLN A 89 13.67 -10.97 -6.55
CA GLN A 89 12.71 -10.03 -5.98
C GLN A 89 13.21 -8.59 -6.18
N LYS A 90 12.31 -7.69 -6.58
CA LYS A 90 12.63 -6.28 -6.78
C LYS A 90 11.88 -5.42 -5.79
N PHE A 91 12.53 -4.36 -5.31
CA PHE A 91 11.98 -3.41 -4.38
C PHE A 91 12.21 -2.00 -4.88
N LEU A 92 11.17 -1.18 -4.87
CA LEU A 92 11.30 0.26 -5.02
C LEU A 92 11.54 0.86 -3.64
N CYS A 93 12.74 1.39 -3.44
CA CYS A 93 13.11 2.17 -2.25
C CYS A 93 13.01 3.65 -2.64
N GLY A 94 12.24 4.44 -1.91
CA GLY A 94 11.99 5.81 -2.31
C GLY A 94 11.62 6.73 -1.17
N HIS A 95 11.63 8.02 -1.43
CA HIS A 95 11.09 9.04 -0.53
C HIS A 95 9.81 9.61 -1.12
N ASP A 96 8.69 9.50 -0.40
CA ASP A 96 7.52 10.35 -0.64
C ASP A 96 7.57 11.56 0.29
N GLU A 97 6.76 12.60 0.05
CA GLU A 97 6.65 13.87 0.79
C GLU A 97 7.54 14.04 2.04
N ARG A 98 7.31 13.23 3.07
CA ARG A 98 8.02 13.28 4.35
C ARG A 98 8.71 11.99 4.77
N HIS A 99 8.45 10.89 4.08
CA HIS A 99 8.79 9.56 4.56
C HIS A 99 9.47 8.71 3.50
N TRP A 100 10.51 7.97 3.92
CA TRP A 100 11.04 6.87 3.16
C TRP A 100 10.06 5.69 3.13
N PHE A 101 10.07 4.94 2.04
CA PHE A 101 9.27 3.74 1.88
C PHE A 101 10.05 2.66 1.13
N VAL A 102 9.63 1.42 1.33
CA VAL A 102 10.01 0.27 0.52
C VAL A 102 8.73 -0.39 0.00
N ALA A 103 8.70 -0.69 -1.30
CA ALA A 103 7.57 -1.34 -1.95
C ALA A 103 8.05 -2.55 -2.77
N PRO A 104 7.54 -3.77 -2.52
CA PRO A 104 7.84 -4.92 -3.36
C PRO A 104 7.22 -4.73 -4.75
N VAL A 105 8.03 -4.89 -5.79
CA VAL A 105 7.60 -4.70 -7.18
C VAL A 105 7.10 -6.03 -7.74
N PRO A 106 5.90 -6.10 -8.33
CA PRO A 106 5.38 -7.33 -8.91
C PRO A 106 6.29 -7.89 -10.02
N GLU A 107 6.58 -9.19 -9.95
CA GLU A 107 7.47 -9.90 -10.90
C GLU A 107 6.93 -10.00 -12.34
N ALA A 108 5.66 -9.67 -12.57
CA ALA A 108 4.96 -9.87 -13.83
C ALA A 108 5.46 -9.02 -15.01
N ARG A 109 6.46 -8.13 -14.81
CA ARG A 109 7.07 -7.30 -15.85
C ARG A 109 8.58 -7.27 -15.68
N SER A 110 9.31 -7.18 -16.79
CA SER A 110 10.74 -6.88 -16.79
C SER A 110 10.99 -5.45 -16.33
N VAL A 111 10.89 -5.20 -15.03
CA VAL A 111 11.13 -3.90 -14.40
C VAL A 111 12.64 -3.66 -14.33
N THR A 112 13.15 -2.66 -15.04
CA THR A 112 14.59 -2.37 -15.05
C THR A 112 14.91 -0.96 -14.58
N THR A 113 13.91 -0.08 -14.56
CA THR A 113 14.06 1.31 -14.12
C THR A 113 13.15 1.63 -12.95
N VAL A 114 13.46 2.72 -12.24
CA VAL A 114 12.58 3.30 -11.21
C VAL A 114 11.21 3.63 -11.80
N ALA A 115 11.16 4.15 -13.03
CA ALA A 115 9.92 4.48 -13.72
C ALA A 115 9.06 3.22 -13.97
N ASP A 116 9.66 2.12 -14.45
CA ASP A 116 8.97 0.84 -14.62
C ASP A 116 8.39 0.33 -13.30
N ALA A 117 9.13 0.50 -12.20
CA ALA A 117 8.72 0.04 -10.88
C ALA A 117 7.53 0.86 -10.37
N MET A 118 7.57 2.18 -10.51
CA MET A 118 6.44 3.05 -10.20
C MET A 118 5.20 2.69 -11.03
N ASP A 119 5.37 2.43 -12.32
CA ASP A 119 4.27 2.01 -13.20
C ASP A 119 3.70 0.64 -12.83
N ALA A 120 4.55 -0.30 -12.41
CA ALA A 120 4.11 -1.63 -11.96
C ALA A 120 3.32 -1.59 -10.64
N LEU A 121 3.55 -0.58 -9.80
CA LEU A 121 2.86 -0.37 -8.52
C LEU A 121 1.53 0.39 -8.66
N LYS A 122 1.25 0.99 -9.82
CA LYS A 122 -0.02 1.69 -10.06
C LYS A 122 -1.17 0.70 -10.23
N PRO A 123 -2.28 0.88 -9.49
CA PRO A 123 -3.54 0.18 -9.78
C PRO A 123 -4.02 0.47 -11.20
N GLN A 124 -4.68 -0.51 -11.82
CA GLN A 124 -5.20 -0.37 -13.18
C GLN A 124 -6.15 0.83 -13.33
N ALA A 125 -6.97 1.11 -12.32
CA ALA A 125 -7.86 2.28 -12.31
C ALA A 125 -7.10 3.61 -12.41
N VAL A 126 -5.92 3.72 -11.78
CA VAL A 126 -5.04 4.90 -11.89
C VAL A 126 -4.55 5.04 -13.33
N VAL A 127 -4.02 3.95 -13.91
CA VAL A 127 -3.51 3.96 -15.29
C VAL A 127 -4.61 4.32 -16.29
N THR A 128 -5.81 3.78 -16.12
CA THR A 128 -6.98 4.13 -16.93
C THR A 128 -7.32 5.62 -16.80
N SER A 129 -7.41 6.14 -15.57
CA SER A 129 -7.69 7.57 -15.32
C SER A 129 -6.64 8.49 -15.96
N GLN A 130 -5.35 8.13 -15.89
CA GLN A 130 -4.28 8.91 -16.54
C GLN A 130 -4.41 8.96 -18.06
N ARG A 131 -4.84 7.87 -18.69
CA ARG A 131 -5.07 7.81 -20.14
C ARG A 131 -6.29 8.64 -20.52
N GLU A 132 -7.39 8.49 -19.80
CA GLU A 132 -8.63 9.25 -20.02
C GLU A 132 -8.43 10.76 -19.92
N HIS A 133 -7.57 11.20 -19.00
CA HIS A 133 -7.26 12.62 -18.80
C HIS A 133 -6.07 13.11 -19.64
N GLY A 134 -5.55 12.28 -20.55
CA GLY A 134 -4.48 12.67 -21.48
C GLY A 134 -3.18 13.08 -20.79
N VAL A 135 -2.86 12.50 -19.63
CA VAL A 135 -1.66 12.84 -18.86
C VAL A 135 -0.42 12.56 -19.70
N LYS A 136 0.39 13.60 -19.91
CA LYS A 136 1.66 13.50 -20.68
C LYS A 136 2.62 12.55 -19.97
N GLY A 137 3.38 11.75 -20.72
CA GLY A 137 4.29 10.73 -20.16
C GLY A 137 5.27 11.27 -19.11
N LYS A 138 5.82 12.47 -19.32
CA LYS A 138 6.70 13.14 -18.32
C LYS A 138 6.02 13.47 -16.98
N ASN A 139 4.69 13.47 -16.95
CA ASN A 139 3.88 13.75 -15.77
C ASN A 139 3.28 12.47 -15.16
N TRP A 140 3.46 11.30 -15.78
CA TRP A 140 2.81 10.06 -15.34
C TRP A 140 3.19 9.64 -13.92
N ASN A 141 4.43 9.88 -13.51
CA ASN A 141 4.92 9.55 -12.17
C ASN A 141 4.93 10.75 -11.24
N ARG A 142 4.44 11.91 -11.69
CA ARG A 142 4.22 13.04 -10.78
C ARG A 142 3.13 12.69 -9.80
N ARG A 143 3.39 13.04 -8.54
CA ARG A 143 2.50 12.78 -7.41
C ARG A 143 1.10 13.35 -7.61
N HIS A 144 1.02 14.52 -8.25
CA HIS A 144 -0.24 15.14 -8.67
C HIS A 144 -0.17 15.36 -10.19
N ASN A 145 -1.19 14.91 -10.89
CA ASN A 145 -1.39 15.14 -12.31
C ASN A 145 -2.89 15.15 -12.63
N GLU A 146 -3.22 15.33 -13.89
CA GLU A 146 -4.61 15.48 -14.34
C GLU A 146 -5.43 14.20 -14.18
N GLY A 147 -4.78 13.03 -14.05
CA GLY A 147 -5.43 11.74 -13.86
C GLY A 147 -5.54 11.30 -12.40
N PHE A 148 -4.78 11.89 -11.48
CA PHE A 148 -4.89 11.63 -10.04
C PHE A 148 -4.18 12.66 -9.15
N ILE A 149 -4.63 12.74 -7.90
CA ILE A 149 -3.89 13.29 -6.77
C ILE A 149 -3.48 12.11 -5.87
N ARG A 150 -2.20 11.96 -5.52
CA ARG A 150 -1.73 10.96 -4.56
C ARG A 150 -1.45 11.61 -3.21
N GLN A 151 -1.77 10.91 -2.11
CA GLN A 151 -1.34 11.23 -0.74
C GLN A 151 -1.00 9.90 -0.02
N GLY A 152 0.28 9.66 0.26
CA GLY A 152 0.76 8.40 0.81
C GLY A 152 0.42 7.20 -0.10
N GLU A 153 -0.37 6.28 0.43
CA GLU A 153 -0.87 5.08 -0.28
C GLU A 153 -2.17 5.31 -1.07
N TRP A 154 -2.77 6.50 -0.95
CA TRP A 154 -4.07 6.81 -1.54
C TRP A 154 -3.92 7.59 -2.84
N PHE A 155 -4.67 7.15 -3.86
CA PHE A 155 -4.91 7.86 -5.10
C PHE A 155 -6.35 8.37 -5.11
N PHE A 156 -6.52 9.63 -5.45
CA PHE A 156 -7.79 10.30 -5.66
C PHE A 156 -7.93 10.54 -7.16
N LEU A 157 -8.83 9.79 -7.81
CA LEU A 157 -9.06 9.88 -9.26
C LEU A 157 -10.21 10.84 -9.55
N PRO A 158 -10.02 11.87 -10.38
CA PRO A 158 -11.03 12.90 -10.62
C PRO A 158 -12.35 12.31 -11.17
N ARG A 159 -13.47 12.70 -10.58
CA ARG A 159 -14.84 12.37 -11.03
C ARG A 159 -15.72 13.62 -11.01
N PRO A 160 -15.42 14.64 -11.83
CA PRO A 160 -16.12 15.94 -11.79
C PRO A 160 -17.61 15.86 -12.18
N ARG A 161 -18.05 14.77 -12.81
CA ARG A 161 -19.45 14.52 -13.19
C ARG A 161 -20.19 13.57 -12.25
N PHE A 162 -19.50 13.05 -11.23
CA PHE A 162 -20.13 12.17 -10.25
C PHE A 162 -20.96 13.00 -9.27
N HIS A 163 -22.19 12.54 -9.03
CA HIS A 163 -23.10 13.10 -8.05
C HIS A 163 -23.58 11.96 -7.16
N PRO A 164 -23.48 12.06 -5.83
CA PRO A 164 -24.07 11.09 -4.91
C PRO A 164 -25.57 10.93 -5.19
N ASP A 165 -26.03 9.69 -5.32
CA ASP A 165 -27.45 9.40 -5.59
C ASP A 165 -28.36 9.80 -4.41
N ASN A 166 -27.77 9.93 -3.21
CA ASN A 166 -28.45 10.35 -2.00
C ASN A 166 -27.52 11.21 -1.15
N GLU A 167 -27.82 12.50 -1.03
CA GLU A 167 -27.03 13.47 -0.26
C GLU A 167 -27.01 13.15 1.25
N LEU A 168 -28.04 12.49 1.78
CA LEU A 168 -28.09 12.09 3.19
C LEU A 168 -27.05 11.01 3.54
N MET A 169 -26.48 10.34 2.54
CA MET A 169 -25.41 9.36 2.71
C MET A 169 -24.01 9.98 2.59
N ILE A 170 -23.93 11.31 2.42
CA ILE A 170 -22.65 12.02 2.47
C ILE A 170 -22.25 12.14 3.94
N LEU A 171 -21.14 11.49 4.27
CA LEU A 171 -20.55 11.53 5.60
C LEU A 171 -19.51 12.66 5.68
N HIS A 172 -19.35 13.24 6.85
CA HIS A 172 -18.49 14.41 7.05
C HIS A 172 -17.40 14.13 8.09
N ASN A 173 -16.14 14.46 7.77
CA ASN A 173 -14.96 14.19 8.60
C ASN A 173 -14.74 12.71 8.91
N GLU A 174 -14.93 11.84 7.92
CA GLU A 174 -14.76 10.40 8.08
C GLU A 174 -13.32 9.94 7.81
N PRO A 175 -12.83 8.92 8.54
CA PRO A 175 -11.54 8.32 8.27
C PRO A 175 -11.60 7.35 7.08
N ILE A 176 -10.57 7.41 6.22
CA ILE A 176 -10.16 6.28 5.39
C ILE A 176 -8.83 5.75 5.93
N ARG A 177 -8.70 4.43 6.09
CA ARG A 177 -7.53 3.82 6.72
C ARG A 177 -7.17 2.49 6.09
N ARG A 178 -5.88 2.22 5.99
CA ARG A 178 -5.35 0.86 5.86
C ARG A 178 -5.38 0.17 7.21
N SER A 179 -5.48 -1.16 7.20
CA SER A 179 -5.31 -1.98 8.40
C SER A 179 -4.00 -1.64 9.12
N GLY A 180 -4.09 -1.12 10.35
CA GLY A 180 -2.92 -0.80 11.19
C GLY A 180 -2.26 0.57 10.93
N GLY A 181 -2.75 1.37 9.96
CA GLY A 181 -2.22 2.70 9.66
C GLY A 181 -3.02 3.84 10.32
N SER A 182 -2.38 5.01 10.47
CA SER A 182 -3.09 6.23 10.89
C SER A 182 -4.05 6.71 9.79
N PRO A 183 -5.27 7.13 10.16
CA PRO A 183 -6.31 7.44 9.19
C PRO A 183 -6.01 8.74 8.44
N HIS A 184 -6.39 8.77 7.17
CA HIS A 184 -6.59 10.02 6.45
C HIS A 184 -8.01 10.50 6.75
N MET A 185 -8.14 11.73 7.24
CA MET A 185 -9.43 12.34 7.55
C MET A 185 -9.96 13.05 6.30
N VAL A 186 -11.12 12.61 5.83
CA VAL A 186 -11.78 13.09 4.62
C VAL A 186 -12.90 14.03 5.00
N GLU A 187 -12.90 15.25 4.46
CA GLU A 187 -13.94 16.24 4.75
C GLU A 187 -15.33 15.77 4.31
N TRP A 188 -15.47 15.30 3.06
CA TRP A 188 -16.73 14.76 2.53
C TRP A 188 -16.50 13.38 1.92
N LEU A 189 -17.18 12.37 2.45
CA LEU A 189 -17.03 10.98 2.04
C LEU A 189 -18.37 10.41 1.61
N TYR A 190 -18.39 9.71 0.47
CA TYR A 190 -19.56 9.00 0.01
C TYR A 190 -19.18 7.57 -0.36
N ARG A 191 -19.99 6.60 0.05
CA ARG A 191 -19.80 5.19 -0.28
C ARG A 191 -20.95 4.70 -1.13
N SER A 192 -20.63 4.08 -2.26
CA SER A 192 -21.61 3.58 -3.23
C SER A 192 -21.39 2.10 -3.50
N GLY A 193 -22.49 1.36 -3.60
CA GLY A 193 -22.47 -0.08 -3.86
C GLY A 193 -21.85 -0.88 -2.72
N GLY A 194 -21.21 -1.99 -3.08
CA GLY A 194 -20.72 -3.00 -2.15
C GLY A 194 -21.68 -4.18 -2.00
N THR A 195 -21.20 -5.24 -1.33
CA THR A 195 -22.01 -6.40 -0.97
C THR A 195 -22.23 -6.39 0.52
N THR A 196 -23.49 -6.43 0.97
CA THR A 196 -23.80 -6.60 2.39
C THR A 196 -23.21 -7.91 2.91
N VAL A 197 -22.44 -7.81 4.00
CA VAL A 197 -21.80 -8.93 4.66
C VAL A 197 -22.00 -8.89 6.17
N TYR A 198 -22.01 -10.07 6.78
CA TYR A 198 -22.10 -10.30 8.22
C TYR A 198 -20.71 -10.64 8.75
N VAL A 199 -20.17 -9.78 9.62
CA VAL A 199 -18.81 -9.88 10.15
C VAL A 199 -18.85 -10.23 11.64
N CYS A 200 -18.00 -11.15 12.06
CA CYS A 200 -17.71 -11.43 13.48
C CYS A 200 -16.23 -11.84 13.62
N ASN A 201 -15.76 -12.06 14.85
CA ASN A 201 -14.37 -12.46 15.10
C ASN A 201 -13.95 -13.75 14.36
N GLN A 202 -14.88 -14.69 14.16
CA GLN A 202 -14.67 -15.94 13.44
C GLN A 202 -14.70 -15.76 11.91
N HIS A 203 -15.34 -14.69 11.42
CA HIS A 203 -15.48 -14.38 10.00
C HIS A 203 -15.06 -12.92 9.72
N PRO A 204 -13.77 -12.59 9.87
CA PRO A 204 -13.29 -11.21 9.82
C PRO A 204 -13.42 -10.56 8.44
N ASN A 205 -13.59 -11.33 7.36
CA ASN A 205 -13.79 -10.83 5.99
C ASN A 205 -15.28 -10.72 5.59
N GLY A 206 -16.18 -11.05 6.52
CA GLY A 206 -17.61 -11.03 6.31
C GLY A 206 -18.15 -12.20 5.47
N LEU A 207 -19.34 -12.66 5.85
CA LEU A 207 -20.13 -13.64 5.10
C LEU A 207 -21.22 -12.93 4.32
N THR A 208 -21.46 -13.33 3.08
CA THR A 208 -22.70 -12.93 2.39
C THR A 208 -23.93 -13.47 3.13
N GLU A 209 -25.09 -12.86 2.94
CA GLU A 209 -26.35 -13.34 3.56
C GLU A 209 -26.54 -14.86 3.42
N PRO A 210 -26.41 -15.50 2.24
CA PRO A 210 -26.60 -16.94 2.12
C PRO A 210 -25.60 -17.76 2.93
N GLN A 211 -24.36 -17.28 3.04
CA GLN A 211 -23.29 -17.94 3.81
C GLN A 211 -23.54 -17.79 5.32
N TYR A 212 -23.97 -16.61 5.76
CA TYR A 212 -24.36 -16.37 7.15
C TYR A 212 -25.50 -17.31 7.56
N GLN A 213 -26.56 -17.39 6.74
CA GLN A 213 -27.68 -18.30 6.99
C GLN A 213 -27.27 -19.78 7.00
N ALA A 214 -26.31 -20.18 6.17
CA ALA A 214 -25.74 -21.54 6.21
C ALA A 214 -25.02 -21.83 7.53
N VAL A 215 -24.22 -20.89 8.04
CA VAL A 215 -23.54 -21.01 9.34
C VAL A 215 -24.54 -21.12 10.49
N ILE A 216 -25.58 -20.28 10.48
CA ILE A 216 -26.62 -20.33 11.51
C ILE A 216 -27.39 -21.66 11.49
N ARG A 217 -27.69 -22.19 10.29
CA ARG A 217 -28.36 -23.50 10.17
C ARG A 217 -27.51 -24.66 10.66
N GLN A 218 -26.20 -24.65 10.35
CA GLN A 218 -25.28 -25.71 10.78
C GLN A 218 -24.92 -25.61 12.27
N ASN A 219 -24.90 -24.39 12.81
CA ASN A 219 -24.62 -24.14 14.21
C ASN A 219 -25.58 -23.06 14.76
N PRO A 220 -26.74 -23.47 15.30
CA PRO A 220 -27.71 -22.51 15.85
C PRO A 220 -27.15 -21.62 16.96
N LYS A 221 -26.11 -22.05 17.68
CA LYS A 221 -25.45 -21.24 18.72
C LYS A 221 -24.65 -20.06 18.12
N ALA A 222 -24.32 -20.10 16.83
CA ALA A 222 -23.61 -19.02 16.15
C ALA A 222 -24.42 -17.72 16.06
N THR A 223 -25.74 -17.78 16.25
CA THR A 223 -26.60 -16.57 16.35
C THR A 223 -26.15 -15.63 17.47
N LYS A 224 -25.53 -16.16 18.52
CA LYS A 224 -25.04 -15.39 19.67
C LYS A 224 -23.66 -14.78 19.48
N TRP A 225 -23.01 -14.99 18.34
CA TRP A 225 -21.75 -14.32 18.04
C TRP A 225 -22.00 -12.83 17.82
N ALA A 226 -20.99 -12.01 18.08
CA ALA A 226 -21.07 -10.55 17.94
C ALA A 226 -21.05 -10.12 16.46
N TRP A 227 -22.12 -10.43 15.74
CA TRP A 227 -22.29 -10.10 14.33
C TRP A 227 -22.50 -8.61 14.11
N ARG A 228 -21.90 -8.08 13.04
CA ARG A 228 -22.14 -6.73 12.52
C ARG A 228 -22.46 -6.83 11.04
N VAL A 229 -23.43 -6.05 10.59
CA VAL A 229 -23.71 -5.89 9.16
C VAL A 229 -22.80 -4.78 8.63
N MET A 230 -22.06 -5.09 7.58
CA MET A 230 -21.11 -4.18 6.93
C MET A 230 -21.26 -4.27 5.40
N GLN A 231 -20.76 -3.29 4.66
CA GLN A 231 -20.62 -3.34 3.21
C GLN A 231 -19.21 -3.77 2.83
N ARG A 232 -19.11 -4.81 2.01
CA ARG A 232 -17.85 -5.30 1.45
C ARG A 232 -17.60 -4.70 0.06
N ASN A 233 -16.39 -4.18 -0.15
CA ASN A 233 -15.94 -3.57 -1.40
C ASN A 233 -16.84 -2.42 -1.94
N PRO A 234 -17.36 -1.50 -1.11
CA PRO A 234 -17.99 -0.29 -1.64
C PRO A 234 -16.96 0.54 -2.43
N GLN A 235 -17.42 1.22 -3.47
CA GLN A 235 -16.65 2.31 -4.05
C GLN A 235 -16.69 3.50 -3.09
N VAL A 236 -15.52 4.08 -2.84
CA VAL A 236 -15.38 5.21 -1.92
C VAL A 236 -15.05 6.46 -2.73
N TYR A 237 -15.82 7.52 -2.49
CA TYR A 237 -15.65 8.82 -3.12
C TYR A 237 -15.31 9.86 -2.05
N ALA A 238 -14.39 10.76 -2.36
CA ALA A 238 -13.93 11.82 -1.46
C ALA A 238 -13.97 13.19 -2.14
N MET A 239 -14.28 14.23 -1.36
CA MET A 239 -14.25 15.63 -1.77
C MET A 239 -13.78 16.52 -0.60
N GLY A 240 -13.30 17.73 -0.90
CA GLY A 240 -12.83 18.68 0.10
C GLY A 240 -11.40 18.38 0.58
N LYS A 241 -11.10 18.73 1.83
CA LYS A 241 -9.77 18.55 2.42
C LYS A 241 -9.52 17.09 2.81
N ILE A 242 -8.35 16.57 2.47
CA ILE A 242 -7.83 15.30 2.97
C ILE A 242 -6.62 15.58 3.85
N ARG A 243 -6.79 15.29 5.15
CA ARG A 243 -5.80 15.58 6.19
C ARG A 243 -5.17 14.30 6.69
N HIS A 244 -3.86 14.34 6.89
CA HIS A 244 -3.10 13.28 7.54
C HIS A 244 -1.94 13.93 8.31
N ARG A 245 -1.50 13.29 9.39
CA ARG A 245 -0.43 13.85 10.25
C ARG A 245 0.94 13.87 9.55
N ASP A 246 1.15 12.94 8.64
CA ASP A 246 2.45 12.65 8.00
C ASP A 246 2.51 13.20 6.56
N HIS A 247 1.41 13.81 6.07
CA HIS A 247 1.29 14.30 4.70
C HIS A 247 0.75 15.72 4.65
N ALA A 248 1.13 16.46 3.60
CA ALA A 248 0.55 17.79 3.37
C ALA A 248 -0.95 17.65 3.04
N THR A 249 -1.80 18.51 3.62
CA THR A 249 -3.24 18.47 3.32
C THR A 249 -3.48 18.73 1.84
N VAL A 250 -4.22 17.84 1.17
CA VAL A 250 -4.66 18.04 -0.21
C VAL A 250 -6.11 18.52 -0.26
N LYS A 251 -6.47 19.30 -1.27
CA LYS A 251 -7.85 19.78 -1.49
C LYS A 251 -8.39 19.22 -2.80
N LEU A 252 -9.50 18.50 -2.71
CA LEU A 252 -10.24 17.93 -3.83
C LEU A 252 -11.41 18.86 -4.18
N LEU A 253 -11.36 19.48 -5.36
CA LEU A 253 -12.35 20.50 -5.78
C LEU A 253 -13.72 19.93 -6.16
N TYR A 254 -13.77 18.64 -6.45
CA TYR A 254 -14.96 17.88 -6.81
C TYR A 254 -14.77 16.44 -6.31
N TRP A 255 -15.75 15.57 -6.52
CA TRP A 255 -15.66 14.16 -6.12
C TRP A 255 -14.52 13.44 -6.82
N HIS A 256 -13.77 12.65 -6.05
CA HIS A 256 -12.73 11.76 -6.57
C HIS A 256 -13.00 10.34 -6.10
N LEU A 257 -12.81 9.36 -6.99
CA LEU A 257 -12.77 7.95 -6.60
C LEU A 257 -11.49 7.67 -5.82
N VAL A 258 -11.62 7.07 -4.65
CA VAL A 258 -10.51 6.71 -3.77
C VAL A 258 -10.02 5.31 -4.13
N VAL A 259 -8.72 5.20 -4.44
CA VAL A 259 -8.06 3.95 -4.81
C VAL A 259 -6.77 3.81 -4.02
N MET A 260 -6.47 2.63 -3.50
CA MET A 260 -5.24 2.34 -2.76
C MET A 260 -4.14 1.82 -3.71
N SER A 261 -2.86 2.05 -3.39
CA SER A 261 -1.72 1.54 -4.17
C SER A 261 -1.71 0.00 -4.32
N GLY A 262 -1.12 -0.50 -5.41
CA GLY A 262 -1.16 -1.92 -5.79
C GLY A 262 -0.18 -2.86 -5.06
N GLU A 263 0.46 -2.40 -3.98
CA GLU A 263 1.39 -3.21 -3.16
C GLU A 263 0.71 -4.45 -2.54
N THR A 264 -0.63 -4.48 -2.51
CA THR A 264 -1.47 -5.58 -2.02
C THR A 264 -1.87 -6.53 -3.15
N ARG A 265 -0.91 -7.21 -3.79
CA ARG A 265 -1.21 -8.46 -4.53
C ARG A 265 -1.49 -9.66 -3.61
N SER A 266 -1.39 -9.50 -2.30
CA SER A 266 -1.86 -10.46 -1.29
C SER A 266 -3.29 -10.17 -0.86
N GLY A 267 -4.23 -10.38 -1.78
CA GLY A 267 -5.66 -10.50 -1.48
C GLY A 267 -6.40 -9.18 -1.31
N ASN A 268 -7.53 -9.07 -1.99
CA ASN A 268 -8.57 -8.05 -1.84
C ASN A 268 -8.45 -7.26 -0.54
N VAL A 269 -8.06 -5.99 -0.62
CA VAL A 269 -8.37 -5.04 0.46
C VAL A 269 -9.90 -4.96 0.49
N VAL A 270 -10.48 -5.78 1.37
CA VAL A 270 -11.90 -5.79 1.66
C VAL A 270 -12.14 -4.55 2.50
N PHE A 271 -12.59 -3.47 1.86
CA PHE A 271 -13.24 -2.38 2.57
C PHE A 271 -14.45 -2.99 3.26
N LEU A 272 -14.39 -3.10 4.58
CA LEU A 272 -15.51 -3.38 5.45
C LEU A 272 -15.85 -2.07 6.12
N ASP A 273 -17.03 -1.54 5.82
CA ASP A 273 -17.63 -0.40 6.50
C ASP A 273 -18.98 -0.80 7.10
#